data_AF-A0A4V2VPQ3-F1
#
_entry.id   AF-A0A4V2VPQ3-F1
#
_cell.length_a   1.000
_cell.length_b   1.000
_cell.length_c   1.000
_cell.angle_alpha   90.00
_cell.angle_beta   90.00
_cell.angle_gamma   90.00
#
_symmetry.space_group_name_H-M   'P 1'
#
loop_
_entity.id
_entity.type
_entity.pdbx_description
1 polymer ?
#
loop_
_entity_poly.entity_id
_entity_poly.type
_entity_poly.pdbx_seq_one_letter_code
_entity_poly.pdbx_strand_id
1 'polypeptide(L)'
;MTNATKLYRGYIGSIDVDLEAKYLHGKVLYVLDLVTFTSPGVDGLQTAFEEAVDDYLAMCAQLGKEPDRPFSGAFQVRMTSDQHRALALEASAKGMTLNELSVVKLCSTPVEQKAVPQVVIESMQVNVQSGTAQEVVLRDTPVQARATH
;
A
#
# COMPACT_ATOMS: atom_id res chain seq x y z
N MET A 1 6.88 0.16 12.53
CA MET A 1 7.87 0.68 11.57
C MET A 1 7.60 2.17 11.42
N THR A 2 8.52 3.02 11.86
CA THR A 2 8.34 4.49 11.81
C THR A 2 8.90 4.98 10.48
N ASN A 3 8.05 5.12 9.47
CA ASN A 3 8.47 5.62 8.16
C ASN A 3 8.66 7.14 8.27
N ALA A 4 9.91 7.59 8.26
CA ALA A 4 10.20 9.01 8.16
C ALA A 4 9.91 9.47 6.71
N THR A 5 9.20 10.58 6.59
CA THR A 5 8.79 11.14 5.29
C THR A 5 9.41 12.52 5.12
N LYS A 6 9.98 12.79 3.94
CA LYS A 6 10.63 14.06 3.60
C LYS A 6 9.90 14.74 2.45
N LEU A 7 9.97 16.07 2.39
CA LEU A 7 9.27 16.87 1.39
C LEU A 7 10.21 17.92 0.78
N TYR A 8 10.34 17.94 -0.55
CA TYR A 8 11.16 18.90 -1.30
C TYR A 8 10.53 19.15 -2.66
N ARG A 9 10.35 20.43 -3.04
CA ARG A 9 9.66 20.86 -4.27
C ARG A 9 8.30 20.19 -4.54
N GLY A 10 7.58 19.79 -3.48
CA GLY A 10 6.30 19.07 -3.58
C GLY A 10 6.43 17.54 -3.76
N TYR A 11 7.66 17.03 -3.87
CA TYR A 11 7.97 15.59 -3.89
C TYR A 11 8.11 15.05 -2.48
N ILE A 12 7.69 13.80 -2.30
CA ILE A 12 7.70 13.13 -1.01
C ILE A 12 8.68 11.96 -1.07
N GLY A 13 9.62 11.86 -0.13
CA GLY A 13 10.54 10.73 -0.02
C GLY A 13 10.18 9.79 1.13
N SER A 14 10.25 8.47 0.92
CA SER A 14 10.30 7.49 2.01
C SER A 14 11.74 7.17 2.37
N ILE A 15 11.96 6.76 3.62
CA ILE A 15 13.27 6.36 4.13
C ILE A 15 13.12 4.99 4.79
N ASP A 16 13.94 4.06 4.34
CA ASP A 16 14.12 2.72 4.88
C ASP A 16 15.58 2.54 5.31
N VAL A 17 15.79 1.84 6.42
CA VAL A 17 17.13 1.57 6.96
C VAL A 17 17.53 0.15 6.59
N ASP A 18 18.62 0.01 5.85
CA ASP A 18 19.24 -1.29 5.61
C ASP A 18 20.30 -1.55 6.69
N LEU A 19 19.97 -2.44 7.63
CA LEU A 19 20.83 -2.78 8.76
C LEU A 19 22.02 -3.66 8.37
N GLU A 20 21.92 -4.42 7.27
CA GLU A 20 23.01 -5.28 6.79
C GLU A 20 24.05 -4.46 6.02
N ALA A 21 23.59 -3.61 5.11
CA ALA A 21 24.46 -2.74 4.31
C ALA A 21 24.98 -1.52 5.10
N LYS A 22 24.33 -1.16 6.22
CA LYS A 22 24.56 0.10 6.96
C LYS A 22 24.32 1.34 6.11
N TYR A 23 23.37 1.27 5.18
CA TYR A 23 22.95 2.39 4.34
C TYR A 23 21.49 2.73 4.60
N LEU A 24 21.17 4.00 4.38
CA LEU A 24 19.81 4.48 4.29
C LEU A 24 19.42 4.46 2.82
N HIS A 25 18.29 3.82 2.52
CA HIS A 25 17.71 3.78 1.19
C HIS A 25 16.40 4.55 1.20
N GLY A 26 16.18 5.39 0.20
CA GLY A 26 14.94 6.10 0.04
C GLY A 26 14.45 6.08 -1.39
N LYS A 27 13.16 6.34 -1.54
CA LYS A 27 12.51 6.49 -2.84
C LYS A 27 11.55 7.65 -2.83
N VAL A 28 11.44 8.33 -3.96
CA VAL A 28 10.39 9.32 -4.18
C VAL A 28 9.06 8.58 -4.34
N LEU A 29 8.07 9.02 -3.59
CA LEU A 29 6.72 8.49 -3.57
C LEU A 29 5.81 9.30 -4.49
N TYR A 30 4.75 8.64 -4.97
CA TYR A 30 3.67 9.26 -5.74
C TYR A 30 4.11 9.85 -7.09
N VAL A 31 5.17 9.29 -7.66
CA VAL A 31 5.64 9.45 -9.04
C VAL A 31 5.60 8.08 -9.74
N LEU A 32 5.37 8.04 -11.05
CA LEU A 32 5.41 6.80 -11.84
C LEU A 32 6.85 6.36 -12.08
N ASP A 33 7.74 7.32 -12.26
CA ASP A 33 9.16 7.07 -12.45
C ASP A 33 9.81 6.57 -11.14
N LEU A 34 10.66 5.55 -11.25
CA LEU A 34 11.42 5.06 -10.11
C LEU A 34 12.60 5.99 -9.83
N VAL A 35 12.43 6.86 -8.84
CA VAL A 35 13.51 7.74 -8.34
C VAL A 35 13.92 7.25 -6.95
N THR A 36 15.14 6.77 -6.82
CA THR A 36 15.72 6.27 -5.55
C THR A 36 16.96 7.07 -5.18
N PHE A 37 17.25 7.10 -3.88
CA PHE A 37 18.42 7.76 -3.33
C PHE A 37 18.98 6.94 -2.17
N THR A 38 20.29 7.05 -1.93
CA THR A 38 20.95 6.35 -0.84
C THR A 38 21.89 7.29 -0.12
N SER A 39 22.10 7.05 1.18
CA SER A 39 23.08 7.79 1.97
C SER A 39 23.70 6.88 3.02
N PRO A 40 25.01 7.01 3.31
CA PRO A 40 25.68 6.25 4.37
C PRO A 40 25.24 6.70 5.79
N GLY A 41 24.49 7.80 5.91
CA GLY A 41 24.03 8.32 7.18
C GLY A 41 22.91 9.34 7.05
N VAL A 42 22.35 9.74 8.19
CA VAL A 42 21.22 10.68 8.25
C VAL A 42 21.61 12.05 7.73
N ASP A 43 22.86 12.47 7.96
CA ASP A 43 23.36 13.81 7.60
C ASP A 43 23.35 14.05 6.07
N GLY A 44 23.69 13.03 5.28
CA GLY A 44 23.71 13.11 3.81
C GLY A 44 22.37 12.77 3.15
N LEU A 45 21.39 12.28 3.93
CA LEU A 45 20.14 11.75 3.36
C LEU A 45 19.27 12.86 2.77
N GLN A 46 19.27 14.04 3.40
CA GLN A 46 18.53 15.19 2.90
C GLN A 46 19.11 15.64 1.55
N THR A 47 20.43 15.79 1.48
CA THR A 47 21.13 16.18 0.24
C THR A 47 20.91 15.15 -0.87
N ALA A 48 21.08 13.86 -0.58
CA ALA A 48 20.86 12.80 -1.55
C ALA A 48 19.42 12.78 -2.09
N PHE A 49 18.43 13.11 -1.25
CA PHE A 49 17.03 13.25 -1.68
C PHE A 49 16.82 14.47 -2.57
N GLU A 50 17.34 15.63 -2.18
CA GLU A 50 17.23 16.87 -2.96
C GLU A 50 17.89 16.74 -4.33
N GLU A 51 19.10 16.16 -4.37
CA GLU A 51 19.83 15.86 -5.61
C GLU A 51 19.04 14.90 -6.50
N ALA A 52 18.50 13.81 -5.95
CA ALA A 52 17.71 12.86 -6.73
C ALA A 52 16.44 13.50 -7.34
N VAL A 53 15.79 14.44 -6.62
CA VAL A 53 14.64 15.18 -7.13
C VAL A 53 15.07 16.20 -8.19
N ASP A 54 16.15 16.94 -7.97
CA ASP A 54 16.63 17.92 -8.93
C ASP A 54 17.15 17.25 -10.22
N ASP A 55 17.82 16.11 -10.11
CA ASP A 55 18.23 15.27 -11.24
C ASP A 55 17.03 14.71 -12.01
N TYR A 56 15.99 14.27 -11.30
CA TYR A 56 14.73 13.85 -11.92
C TYR A 56 14.11 14.97 -12.76
N LEU A 57 13.98 16.17 -12.18
CA LEU A 57 13.42 17.33 -12.87
C LEU A 57 14.28 17.76 -14.06
N ALA A 58 15.60 17.74 -13.92
CA ALA A 58 16.53 18.04 -15.00
C ALA A 58 16.43 17.04 -16.16
N MET A 59 16.35 15.75 -15.85
CA MET A 59 16.15 14.69 -16.85
C MET A 59 14.81 14.85 -17.57
N CYS A 60 13.71 15.14 -16.85
CA CYS A 60 12.41 15.42 -17.47
C CYS A 60 12.51 16.59 -18.45
N ALA A 61 13.18 17.68 -18.06
CA ALA A 61 13.39 18.84 -18.92
C ALA A 61 14.23 18.52 -20.17
N GLN A 62 15.30 17.72 -20.02
CA GLN A 62 16.14 17.28 -21.14
C GLN A 62 15.37 16.39 -22.13
N LEU A 63 14.47 15.54 -21.63
CA LEU A 63 13.65 14.66 -22.44
C LEU A 63 12.40 15.34 -23.02
N GLY A 64 12.15 16.61 -22.69
CA GLY A 64 10.93 17.32 -23.09
C GLY A 64 9.65 16.71 -22.50
N LYS A 65 9.77 16.01 -21.36
CA LYS A 65 8.65 15.37 -20.66
C LYS A 65 8.20 16.26 -19.51
N GLU A 66 6.89 16.30 -19.27
CA GLU A 66 6.39 16.89 -18.03
C GLU A 66 6.74 15.97 -16.86
N PRO A 67 7.37 16.49 -15.79
CA PRO A 67 7.66 15.69 -14.61
C PRO A 67 6.35 15.33 -13.91
N ASP A 68 6.30 14.13 -13.35
CA ASP A 68 5.16 13.67 -12.58
C ASP A 68 4.95 14.60 -11.39
N ARG A 69 3.70 15.03 -11.21
CA ARG A 69 3.30 15.83 -10.05
C ARG A 69 2.62 14.92 -9.03
N PRO A 70 3.21 14.77 -7.83
CA PRO A 70 2.53 14.13 -6.71
C PRO A 70 1.17 14.80 -6.46
N PHE A 71 0.13 13.96 -6.31
CA PHE A 71 -1.23 14.41 -5.97
C PHE A 71 -1.83 15.44 -6.94
N SER A 72 -1.86 15.13 -8.23
CA SER A 72 -2.50 15.95 -9.28
C SER A 72 -4.01 16.21 -9.09
N GLY A 73 -4.65 15.59 -8.10
CA GLY A 73 -6.09 15.61 -7.88
C GLY A 73 -6.88 14.72 -8.85
N ALA A 74 -6.21 14.14 -9.86
CA ALA A 74 -6.82 13.19 -10.77
C ALA A 74 -6.77 11.78 -10.17
N PHE A 75 -7.93 11.20 -9.92
CA PHE A 75 -8.08 9.85 -9.38
C PHE A 75 -8.99 9.04 -10.31
N GLN A 76 -8.42 8.02 -10.96
CA GLN A 76 -9.16 7.14 -11.87
C GLN A 76 -9.55 5.87 -11.13
N VAL A 77 -10.86 5.57 -11.10
CA VAL A 77 -11.41 4.38 -10.44
C VAL A 77 -11.96 3.44 -11.48
N ARG A 78 -11.60 2.15 -11.38
CA ARG A 78 -12.29 1.08 -12.10
C ARG A 78 -13.39 0.53 -11.22
N MET A 79 -14.59 0.41 -11.78
CA MET A 79 -15.77 -0.13 -11.11
C MET A 79 -16.62 -0.92 -12.09
N THR A 80 -17.49 -1.78 -11.59
CA THR A 80 -18.43 -2.54 -12.42
C THR A 80 -19.54 -1.63 -12.95
N SER A 81 -20.25 -2.09 -14.00
CA SER A 81 -21.39 -1.36 -14.56
C SER A 81 -22.47 -1.06 -13.50
N ASP A 82 -22.73 -2.00 -12.59
CA ASP A 82 -23.74 -1.84 -11.54
C ASP A 82 -23.32 -0.79 -10.49
N GLN A 83 -22.04 -0.78 -10.12
CA GLN A 83 -21.48 0.22 -9.20
C GLN A 83 -21.54 1.61 -9.81
N HIS A 84 -21.18 1.74 -11.09
CA HIS A 84 -21.27 3.00 -11.82
C HIS A 84 -22.72 3.49 -11.90
N ARG A 85 -23.66 2.60 -12.24
CA ARG A 85 -25.09 2.92 -12.30
C ARG A 85 -25.62 3.41 -10.95
N ALA A 86 -25.29 2.71 -9.86
CA ALA A 86 -25.74 3.08 -8.52
C ALA A 86 -25.24 4.47 -8.12
N LEU A 87 -23.95 4.75 -8.33
CA LEU A 87 -23.36 6.07 -8.03
C LEU A 87 -23.93 7.18 -8.91
N ALA A 88 -24.14 6.92 -10.21
CA ALA A 88 -24.71 7.92 -11.12
C ALA A 88 -26.15 8.31 -10.77
N LEU A 89 -26.98 7.33 -10.39
CA LEU A 89 -28.34 7.60 -9.93
C LEU A 89 -28.36 8.40 -8.62
N GLU A 90 -27.50 8.05 -7.67
CA GLU A 90 -27.40 8.79 -6.40
C GLU A 90 -26.90 10.23 -6.63
N ALA A 91 -25.91 10.41 -7.51
CA ALA A 91 -25.35 11.73 -7.83
C ALA A 91 -26.43 12.62 -8.47
N SER A 92 -27.17 12.08 -9.44
CA SER A 92 -28.29 12.78 -10.08
C SER A 92 -29.40 13.16 -9.08
N ALA A 93 -29.73 12.27 -8.14
CA ALA A 93 -30.74 12.55 -7.11
C ALA A 93 -30.31 13.68 -6.16
N LYS A 94 -29.00 13.89 -6.00
CA LYS A 94 -28.41 14.93 -5.14
C LYS A 94 -28.00 16.20 -5.90
N GLY A 95 -28.21 16.25 -7.23
CA GLY A 95 -27.76 17.36 -8.07
C GLY A 95 -26.23 17.51 -8.12
N MET A 96 -25.50 16.43 -7.88
CA MET A 96 -24.04 16.39 -7.88
C MET A 96 -23.54 15.69 -9.15
N THR A 97 -22.32 16.02 -9.57
CA THR A 97 -21.59 15.20 -10.53
C THR A 97 -21.13 13.90 -9.87
N LEU A 98 -20.84 12.90 -10.70
CA LEU A 98 -20.31 11.61 -10.22
C LEU A 98 -19.00 11.77 -9.44
N ASN A 99 -18.12 12.68 -9.89
CA ASN A 99 -16.85 12.97 -9.21
C ASN A 99 -17.06 13.63 -7.85
N GLU A 100 -17.97 14.60 -7.74
CA GLU A 100 -18.29 15.24 -6.46
C GLU A 100 -18.85 14.24 -5.45
N LEU A 101 -19.81 13.41 -5.88
CA LEU A 101 -20.38 12.38 -5.00
C LEU A 101 -19.30 11.39 -4.55
N SER A 102 -18.42 10.97 -5.45
CA SER A 102 -17.35 10.01 -5.11
C SER A 102 -16.33 10.62 -4.14
N VAL A 103 -15.93 11.88 -4.30
CA VAL A 103 -15.09 12.58 -3.31
C VAL A 103 -15.77 12.64 -1.95
N VAL A 104 -17.05 13.04 -1.91
CA VAL A 104 -17.81 13.09 -0.65
C VAL A 104 -17.85 11.73 0.01
N LYS A 105 -18.21 10.66 -0.71
CA LYS A 105 -18.29 9.30 -0.16
C LYS A 105 -16.94 8.79 0.35
N LEU A 106 -15.86 9.00 -0.41
CA LEU A 106 -14.51 8.55 -0.04
C LEU A 106 -13.96 9.31 1.17
N CYS A 107 -14.24 10.61 1.28
CA CYS A 107 -13.76 11.43 2.40
C CYS A 107 -14.65 11.36 3.65
N SER A 108 -15.93 11.02 3.50
CA SER A 108 -16.90 11.00 4.62
C SER A 108 -16.96 9.67 5.38
N THR A 109 -16.32 8.61 4.89
CA THR A 109 -16.30 7.30 5.55
C THR A 109 -15.01 7.08 6.36
N PRO A 110 -15.09 6.77 7.67
CA PRO A 110 -14.04 6.01 8.33
C PRO A 110 -13.90 4.68 7.59
N VAL A 111 -12.73 4.39 7.05
CA VAL A 111 -12.46 3.11 6.39
C VAL A 111 -12.51 2.03 7.46
N GLU A 112 -13.66 1.34 7.62
CA GLU A 112 -13.66 0.03 8.24
C GLU A 112 -12.83 -0.88 7.33
N GLN A 113 -11.60 -1.13 7.76
CA GLN A 113 -10.79 -2.19 7.19
C GLN A 113 -11.54 -3.49 7.41
N LYS A 114 -12.13 -4.04 6.34
CA LYS A 114 -12.54 -5.44 6.36
C LYS A 114 -11.25 -6.23 6.56
N ALA A 115 -11.08 -6.77 7.76
CA ALA A 115 -9.91 -7.52 8.16
C ALA A 115 -9.54 -8.51 7.05
N VAL A 116 -8.36 -8.30 6.45
CA VAL A 116 -7.73 -9.34 5.66
C VAL A 116 -7.49 -10.49 6.64
N PRO A 117 -7.97 -11.72 6.38
CA PRO A 117 -7.68 -12.83 7.27
C PRO A 117 -6.16 -12.96 7.36
N GLN A 118 -5.65 -12.73 8.57
CA GLN A 118 -4.24 -12.84 8.88
C GLN A 118 -3.87 -14.31 8.64
N VAL A 119 -3.13 -14.59 7.57
CA VAL A 119 -2.49 -15.89 7.39
C VAL A 119 -1.43 -15.97 8.47
N VAL A 120 -1.80 -16.55 9.60
CA VAL A 120 -0.86 -16.93 10.65
C VAL A 120 -0.06 -18.09 10.08
N ILE A 121 1.13 -17.80 9.55
CA ILE A 121 2.14 -18.82 9.34
C ILE A 121 2.66 -19.15 10.73
N GLU A 122 2.04 -20.13 11.38
CA GLU A 122 2.55 -20.72 12.59
C GLU A 122 3.87 -21.41 12.21
N SER A 123 4.96 -20.87 12.71
CA SER A 123 6.32 -21.30 12.40
C SER A 123 6.47 -22.80 12.62
N MET A 124 6.67 -23.54 11.51
CA MET A 124 7.06 -24.94 11.51
C MET A 124 8.45 -25.04 12.15
N GLN A 125 8.50 -25.43 13.43
CA GLN A 125 9.76 -25.77 14.08
C GLN A 125 10.19 -27.16 13.60
N VAL A 126 11.18 -27.21 12.71
CA VAL A 126 11.91 -28.44 12.41
C VAL A 126 12.86 -28.69 13.58
N ASN A 127 12.46 -29.55 14.51
CA ASN A 127 13.36 -29.99 15.58
C ASN A 127 14.26 -31.12 15.05
N VAL A 128 15.47 -30.75 14.63
CA VAL A 128 16.53 -31.70 14.27
C VAL A 128 17.17 -32.21 15.56
N GLN A 129 16.45 -33.02 16.33
CA GLN A 129 17.04 -33.93 17.33
C GLN A 129 16.00 -34.89 17.89
N SER A 130 16.32 -36.18 17.81
CA SER A 130 15.57 -37.38 18.24
C SER A 130 14.40 -37.80 17.34
N GLY A 131 14.68 -38.80 16.49
CA GLY A 131 13.67 -39.47 15.68
C GLY A 131 12.76 -40.35 16.52
N THR A 132 11.50 -39.96 16.63
CA THR A 132 10.36 -40.86 16.83
C THR A 132 9.11 -40.21 16.23
N ALA A 133 8.42 -40.92 15.34
CA ALA A 133 7.11 -40.53 14.83
C ALA A 133 6.02 -41.05 15.78
N GLN A 134 5.06 -40.20 16.15
CA GLN A 134 3.80 -40.67 16.73
C GLN A 134 2.61 -40.13 15.94
N GLU A 135 1.80 -41.08 15.50
CA GLU A 135 0.56 -40.93 14.76
C GLU A 135 -0.55 -40.41 15.68
N VAL A 136 -1.19 -39.29 15.33
CA VAL A 136 -2.36 -38.78 16.06
C VAL A 136 -3.62 -39.29 15.37
N VAL A 137 -4.30 -40.23 16.04
CA VAL A 137 -5.56 -40.85 15.62
C VAL A 137 -6.71 -39.83 15.71
N LEU A 138 -7.33 -39.53 14.57
CA LEU A 138 -8.61 -38.82 14.50
C LEU A 138 -9.70 -39.69 15.15
N ARG A 139 -10.34 -39.19 16.21
CA ARG A 139 -11.58 -39.77 16.74
C ARG A 139 -12.76 -38.94 16.25
N ASP A 140 -13.46 -39.46 15.25
CA ASP A 140 -14.79 -38.98 14.86
C ASP A 140 -15.73 -39.12 16.05
N THR A 141 -16.34 -38.02 16.49
CA THR A 141 -17.47 -38.07 17.43
C THR A 141 -18.77 -38.25 16.64
N PRO A 142 -19.68 -39.12 17.11
CA PRO A 142 -20.79 -39.60 16.29
C PRO A 142 -21.88 -38.55 16.11
N VAL A 143 -22.33 -38.45 14.86
CA VAL A 143 -23.62 -37.89 14.45
C VAL A 143 -24.74 -38.52 15.28
N GLN A 144 -25.37 -37.75 16.16
CA GLN A 144 -26.69 -38.10 16.68
C GLN A 144 -27.77 -37.41 15.87
N ALA A 145 -28.37 -38.21 15.01
CA ALA A 145 -29.68 -37.97 14.42
C ALA A 145 -30.72 -37.77 15.52
N ARG A 146 -31.60 -36.78 15.35
CA ARG A 146 -32.92 -36.76 15.98
C ARG A 146 -33.99 -36.72 14.91
N ALA A 147 -34.62 -37.87 14.72
CA ALA A 147 -35.85 -38.06 13.99
C ALA A 147 -37.06 -37.88 14.94
N THR A 148 -38.10 -37.22 14.43
CA THR A 148 -39.55 -37.46 14.65
C THR A 148 -40.10 -37.50 16.09
N HIS A 149 -40.98 -36.57 16.48
CA HIS A 149 -42.43 -36.54 16.22
C HIS A 149 -42.98 -35.16 16.60
#